data_AF-A0A926CPA0-F1
#
_entry.id   AF-A0A926CPA0-F1
#
_cell.length_a   1.000
_cell.length_b   1.000
_cell.length_c   1.000
_cell.angle_alpha   90.00
_cell.angle_beta   90.00
_cell.angle_gamma   90.00
#
_symmetry.space_group_name_H-M   'P 1'
#
loop_
_entity.id
_entity.type
_entity.pdbx_description
1 polymer ?
#
loop_
_entity_poly.entity_id
_entity_poly.type
_entity_poly.pdbx_seq_one_letter_code
_entity_poly.pdbx_strand_id
1 'polypeptide(L)' 'MVRAAIQAIAVEHHRRYGHRRITAELRHRGMQVNRKRVLRMMQEDNLLAVRRRFVTRDGVTPVGGPPPARDG' A
#
# COMPACT_ATOMS: atom_id res chain seq x y z
N MET A 1 13.92 -12.84 -0.27
CA MET A 1 13.06 -13.60 -1.21
C MET A 1 11.65 -12.98 -1.33
N VAL A 2 10.76 -13.13 -0.34
CA VAL A 2 9.34 -12.64 -0.47
C VAL A 2 9.20 -11.13 -0.60
N ARG A 3 9.98 -10.35 0.17
CA ARG A 3 9.91 -8.88 0.17
C ARG A 3 10.29 -8.28 -1.20
N ALA A 4 11.32 -8.84 -1.84
CA ALA A 4 11.73 -8.49 -3.19
C ALA A 4 10.66 -8.82 -4.23
N ALA A 5 9.98 -9.97 -4.11
CA ALA A 5 8.87 -10.33 -4.99
C ALA A 5 7.68 -9.37 -4.83
N ILE A 6 7.33 -9.00 -3.59
CA ILE A 6 6.30 -7.99 -3.30
C ILE A 6 6.65 -6.64 -3.96
N GLN A 7 7.90 -6.19 -3.80
CA GLN A 7 8.38 -4.95 -4.42
C GLN A 7 8.35 -5.02 -5.95
N ALA A 8 8.82 -6.11 -6.55
CA ALA A 8 8.80 -6.30 -7.99
C ALA A 8 7.37 -6.22 -8.54
N ILE A 9 6.42 -6.97 -7.96
CA ILE A 9 5.01 -6.94 -8.36
C ILE A 9 4.41 -5.54 -8.14
N ALA A 10 4.74 -4.88 -7.03
CA ALA A 10 4.26 -3.53 -6.76
C ALA A 10 4.78 -2.52 -7.79
N VAL A 11 6.05 -2.59 -8.19
CA VAL A 11 6.67 -1.70 -9.19
C VAL A 11 6.12 -1.98 -10.59
N GLU A 12 6.03 -3.26 -10.97
CA GLU A 12 5.45 -3.74 -12.24
C GLU A 12 4.03 -3.19 -12.46
N HIS A 13 3.24 -3.10 -11.40
CA HIS A 13 1.88 -2.53 -11.44
C HIS A 13 1.79 -1.07 -10.99
N HIS A 14 2.89 -0.30 -11.08
CA HIS A 14 2.95 1.13 -10.75
C HIS A 14 2.36 1.48 -9.38
N ARG A 15 2.54 0.62 -8.39
CA ARG A 15 2.02 0.70 -7.02
C ARG A 15 0.49 0.84 -6.95
N ARG A 16 -0.26 0.51 -8.01
CA ARG A 16 -1.74 0.46 -7.99
C ARG A 16 -2.27 -0.76 -7.25
N TYR A 17 -1.45 -1.80 -7.10
CA TYR A 17 -1.87 -3.04 -6.49
C TYR A 17 -1.74 -2.98 -4.98
N GLY A 18 -2.87 -3.13 -4.29
CA GLY A 18 -2.88 -3.38 -2.85
C GLY A 18 -2.53 -4.83 -2.50
N HIS A 19 -2.32 -5.08 -1.22
CA HIS A 19 -1.91 -6.39 -0.69
C HIS A 19 -2.80 -7.57 -1.13
N ARG A 20 -4.08 -7.33 -1.44
CA ARG A 20 -5.00 -8.34 -2.01
C ARG A 20 -4.48 -8.91 -3.33
N ARG A 21 -4.15 -8.04 -4.29
CA ARG A 21 -3.69 -8.43 -5.62
C ARG A 21 -2.28 -9.01 -5.55
N ILE A 22 -1.40 -8.38 -4.77
CA ILE A 22 -0.04 -8.91 -4.56
C ILE A 22 -0.08 -10.33 -3.96
N THR A 23 -0.96 -10.61 -3.00
CA THR A 23 -1.09 -11.96 -2.43
C THR A 23 -1.56 -12.98 -3.47
N ALA A 24 -2.47 -12.60 -4.37
CA ALA A 24 -2.93 -13.49 -5.45
C ALA A 24 -1.78 -13.81 -6.42
N GLU A 25 -1.00 -12.80 -6.79
CA GLU A 25 0.15 -12.93 -7.68
C GLU A 25 1.26 -13.80 -7.07
N LEU A 26 1.54 -13.61 -5.78
CA LEU A 26 2.47 -14.46 -5.04
C LEU A 26 2.03 -15.93 -5.03
N ARG A 27 0.73 -16.19 -4.82
CA ARG A 27 0.17 -17.56 -4.89
C ARG A 27 0.26 -18.15 -6.29
N HIS A 28 0.03 -17.35 -7.34
CA HIS A 28 0.18 -17.80 -8.72
C HIS A 28 1.62 -18.20 -9.04
N ARG A 29 2.60 -17.48 -8.46
CA ARG A 29 4.04 -17.80 -8.54
C ARG A 29 4.47 -18.94 -7.58
N GLY A 30 3.54 -19.65 -6.95
CA GLY A 30 3.82 -20.75 -6.02
C GLY A 30 4.28 -20.34 -4.62
N MET A 31 4.32 -19.04 -4.30
CA MET A 31 4.70 -18.54 -2.98
C MET A 31 3.49 -18.49 -2.05
N GLN A 32 3.40 -19.46 -1.12
CA GLN A 32 2.39 -19.45 -0.07
C GLN A 32 2.77 -18.49 1.05
N VAL A 33 2.33 -17.23 0.92
CA VAL A 33 2.55 -16.18 1.93
C VAL A 33 1.22 -15.75 2.52
N ASN A 34 1.15 -15.67 3.86
CA ASN A 34 -0.02 -15.18 4.54
C ASN A 34 -0.29 -13.71 4.16
N ARG A 35 -1.53 -13.40 3.83
CA ARG A 35 -1.98 -12.05 3.49
C ARG A 35 -1.68 -11.01 4.57
N LYS A 36 -1.70 -11.37 5.85
CA LYS A 36 -1.28 -10.50 6.98
C LYS A 36 0.21 -10.13 6.89
N ARG A 37 1.05 -11.08 6.50
CA ARG A 37 2.50 -10.89 6.34
C ARG A 37 2.82 -10.00 5.14
N VAL A 38 2.11 -10.19 4.02
CA VAL A 38 2.20 -9.29 2.85
C VAL A 38 1.81 -7.86 3.22
N LEU A 39 0.69 -7.69 3.94
CA LEU A 39 0.23 -6.38 4.38
C LEU A 39 1.27 -5.68 5.28
N ARG A 40 1.85 -6.39 6.24
CA ARG A 40 2.89 -5.86 7.13
C ARG A 40 4.13 -5.45 6.35
N MET A 41 4.62 -6.29 5.44
CA MET A 41 5.77 -5.97 4.59
C MET A 41 5.50 -4.75 3.70
N MET A 42 4.33 -4.67 3.06
CA MET A 42 3.96 -3.51 2.26
C MET A 42 3.86 -2.21 3.07
N GLN A 43 3.46 -2.29 4.34
CA GLN A 43 3.45 -1.14 5.25
C GLN A 43 4.87 -0.72 5.64
N GLU A 44 5.70 -1.67 6.04
CA GLU A 44 7.11 -1.43 6.41
C GLU A 44 7.92 -0.89 5.22
N ASP A 45 7.62 -1.32 4.00
CA ASP A 45 8.27 -0.85 2.76
C ASP A 45 7.63 0.42 2.17
N ASN A 46 6.60 0.97 2.83
CA ASN A 46 5.84 2.12 2.35
C ASN A 46 5.33 1.93 0.90
N LEU A 47 5.01 0.68 0.53
CA LEU A 47 4.51 0.26 -0.78
C LEU A 47 3.00 0.35 -0.90
N LEU A 48 2.30 0.64 0.19
CA LEU A 48 0.88 0.96 0.11
C LEU A 48 0.72 2.14 -0.84
N ALA A 49 -0.02 1.89 -1.95
CA ALA A 49 -0.49 2.88 -2.90
C ALA A 49 -0.76 4.16 -2.13
N VAL A 50 0.08 5.16 -2.37
CA VAL A 50 0.21 6.41 -1.63
C VAL A 50 -1.11 6.71 -0.95
N ARG A 51 -1.20 6.48 0.38
CA ARG A 51 -2.20 7.20 1.16
C ARG A 51 -1.88 8.63 0.82
N ARG A 52 -2.71 9.26 -0.02
CA ARG A 52 -2.57 10.64 -0.42
C ARG A 52 -2.53 11.38 0.89
N ARG A 53 -1.30 11.70 1.33
CA ARG A 53 -1.07 12.46 2.54
C ARG A 53 -1.75 13.76 2.16
N PHE A 54 -2.87 14.05 2.79
CA PHE A 54 -3.54 15.32 2.62
C PHE A 54 -2.57 16.34 3.20
N VAL A 55 -1.63 16.80 2.37
CA VAL A 55 -0.79 17.93 2.70
C VAL A 55 -1.69 19.12 2.42
N THR A 56 -2.38 19.58 3.46
CA THR A 56 -2.85 20.95 3.50
C THR A 56 -1.65 21.86 3.26
N ARG A 57 -1.88 22.99 2.57
CA ARG A 57 -0.84 23.90 2.04
C ARG A 57 0.12 24.45 3.12
N ASP A 58 -0.23 24.25 4.40
CA ASP A 58 0.48 24.74 5.60
C ASP A 58 1.39 23.71 6.27
N GLY A 59 1.65 22.55 5.65
CA GLY A 59 2.69 21.61 6.10
C GLY A 59 2.37 20.77 7.35
N VAL A 60 1.20 20.92 7.97
CA VAL A 60 0.76 20.11 9.12
C VAL A 60 -0.26 19.06 8.67
N THR A 61 0.09 17.78 8.77
CA THR A 61 -0.88 16.68 8.60
C THR A 61 -1.66 16.51 9.91
N PRO A 62 -3.00 16.67 9.94
CA PRO A 62 -3.76 16.35 11.14
C PRO A 62 -3.82 14.82 11.27
N VAL A 63 -3.14 14.28 12.28
CA VAL A 63 -3.29 12.89 12.67
C VAL A 63 -4.65 12.74 13.38
N GLY A 64 -5.71 12.42 12.63
CA GLY A 64 -6.96 11.88 13.22
C GLY A 64 -8.28 12.65 12.98
N GLY A 65 -8.38 13.57 12.02
CA GLY A 65 -9.65 14.25 11.72
C GLY A 65 -10.43 13.63 10.55
N PRO A 66 -11.79 13.63 10.56
CA PRO A 66 -12.58 13.36 9.36
C PRO A 66 -12.29 14.44 8.28
N PRO A 67 -12.40 14.11 6.98
CA PRO A 67 -12.14 15.08 5.90
C PRO A 67 -13.10 16.27 6.01
N PRO A 68 -12.67 17.50 5.66
CA PRO A 68 -13.55 18.66 5.68
C PRO A 68 -14.71 18.44 4.70
N ALA A 69 -15.93 18.74 5.16
CA ALA A 69 -17.12 18.70 4.34
C ALA A 69 -16.93 19.63 3.13
N ARG A 70 -17.30 19.15 1.95
CA ARG A 70 -17.34 19.98 0.75
C ARG A 70 -18.64 20.78 0.82
N ASP A 71 -18.57 22.00 1.33
CA ASP A 71 -19.66 22.95 1.15
C ASP A 71 -19.66 23.37 -0.32
N GLY A 72 -20.81 23.17 -0.96
CA GLY A 72 -21.07 23.53 -2.36
C GLY A 72 -21.35 25.01 -2.55
#